data_AF-A0A0N4VS91-F1
#
_entry.id   AF-A0A0N4VS91-F1
#
_cell.length_a   1.000
_cell.length_b   1.000
_cell.length_c   1.000
_cell.angle_alpha   90.00
_cell.angle_beta   90.00
_cell.angle_gamma   90.00
#
_symmetry.space_group_name_H-M   'P 1'
#
loop_
_entity.id
_entity.type
_entity.pdbx_description
1 polymer ?
#
loop_
_entity_poly.entity_id
_entity_poly.type
_entity_poly.pdbx_seq_one_letter_code
_entity_poly.pdbx_strand_id
1 'polypeptide(L)'
;MRSSVVNLDTIEFFSRFLKDFPQGQTQYCERFSSDPARWNLYPNLNYAGLFYAIGNLLEVFPLITTGQTAIGEAVLDTLKALMMFLDRDTLEQLPLLLASNIGVLPNELDKQIVHLLADTVLPFAINEETFIKLSVPGVLMLVLQQAHDPSLHTWIMEGTMNCSPNIYEDLVQVIARGTSESRVAAANLLLHYWPFPNPHIIHRKIIQYKVHAWQRIPCQSTTCADKGPSVKSCYDPVICADVADTSPPVFLCRRCAENVIAERKAPMRILTQPMQASSATCQNKVS
;
A
#
# COMPACT_ATOMS: atom_id res chain seq x y z
N MET A 1 8.72 -28.71 -19.73
CA MET A 1 9.62 -27.54 -19.73
C MET A 1 9.17 -26.55 -20.80
N ARG A 2 8.21 -25.68 -20.49
CA ARG A 2 7.80 -24.47 -21.27
C ARG A 2 6.54 -23.88 -20.59
N SER A 3 6.68 -23.38 -19.37
CA SER A 3 5.62 -22.61 -18.69
C SER A 3 6.15 -21.45 -17.84
N SER A 4 7.44 -21.12 -17.94
CA SER A 4 8.10 -20.08 -17.12
C SER A 4 8.33 -18.76 -17.87
N VAL A 5 7.93 -18.66 -19.15
CA VAL A 5 8.37 -17.57 -20.04
C VAL A 5 7.47 -16.33 -19.97
N VAL A 6 6.19 -16.46 -19.59
CA VAL A 6 5.25 -15.32 -19.66
C VAL A 6 5.42 -14.30 -18.52
N ASN A 7 6.03 -14.70 -17.38
CA ASN A 7 6.12 -13.85 -16.19
C ASN A 7 7.37 -12.95 -16.15
N LEU A 8 8.50 -13.39 -16.72
CA LEU A 8 9.69 -12.55 -16.83
C LEU A 8 9.50 -11.45 -17.88
N ASP A 9 8.95 -11.78 -19.05
CA ASP A 9 8.84 -10.85 -20.17
C ASP A 9 7.96 -9.62 -19.85
N THR A 10 6.93 -9.77 -19.00
CA THR A 10 5.99 -8.68 -18.68
C THR A 10 6.57 -7.72 -17.62
N ILE A 11 7.19 -8.24 -16.57
CA ILE A 11 7.85 -7.41 -15.55
C ILE A 11 9.10 -6.75 -16.14
N GLU A 12 9.88 -7.48 -16.96
CA GLU A 12 11.00 -6.92 -17.70
C GLU A 12 10.53 -5.86 -18.70
N PHE A 13 9.39 -6.05 -19.35
CA PHE A 13 8.79 -5.03 -20.21
C PHE A 13 8.49 -3.74 -19.43
N PHE A 14 7.83 -3.85 -18.27
CA PHE A 14 7.56 -2.68 -17.43
C PHE A 14 8.86 -2.02 -16.97
N SER A 15 9.81 -2.77 -16.39
CA SER A 15 11.10 -2.21 -15.94
C SER A 15 11.86 -1.52 -17.08
N ARG A 16 11.89 -2.13 -18.27
CA ARG A 16 12.54 -1.54 -19.44
C ARG A 16 11.84 -0.27 -19.91
N PHE A 17 10.51 -0.26 -19.96
CA PHE A 17 9.74 0.93 -20.31
C PHE A 17 9.97 2.07 -19.30
N LEU A 18 10.00 1.77 -18.00
CA LEU A 18 10.17 2.77 -16.95
C LEU A 18 11.54 3.48 -17.04
N LYS A 19 12.58 2.83 -17.57
CA LYS A 19 13.89 3.45 -17.81
C LYS A 19 13.88 4.53 -18.90
N ASP A 20 12.96 4.40 -19.85
CA ASP A 20 12.79 5.33 -20.97
C ASP A 20 11.62 6.33 -20.71
N PHE A 21 11.13 6.41 -19.47
CA PHE A 21 9.98 7.25 -19.14
C PHE A 21 10.28 8.74 -19.34
N PRO A 22 9.37 9.52 -19.96
CA PRO A 22 9.61 10.94 -20.22
C PRO A 22 9.90 11.77 -18.96
N GLN A 23 11.01 12.50 -18.97
CA GLN A 23 11.39 13.39 -17.87
C GLN A 23 10.35 14.49 -17.66
N GLY A 24 10.12 14.85 -16.38
CA GLY A 24 9.18 15.90 -16.00
C GLY A 24 7.71 15.45 -15.95
N GLN A 25 7.40 14.19 -16.25
CA GLN A 25 6.04 13.63 -16.21
C GLN A 25 5.78 12.75 -14.97
N THR A 26 6.62 12.87 -13.93
CA THR A 26 6.56 12.04 -12.70
C THR A 26 5.27 12.22 -11.92
N GLN A 27 4.60 13.37 -12.07
CA GLN A 27 3.30 13.65 -11.46
C GLN A 27 2.23 12.58 -11.74
N TYR A 28 2.25 11.95 -12.93
CA TYR A 28 1.33 10.87 -13.29
C TYR A 28 1.66 9.53 -12.62
N CYS A 29 2.84 9.40 -12.02
CA CYS A 29 3.26 8.24 -11.25
C CYS A 29 3.02 8.44 -9.75
N GLU A 30 2.93 9.69 -9.29
CA GLU A 30 2.66 10.04 -7.90
C GLU A 30 1.20 9.88 -7.53
N ARG A 31 0.29 10.29 -8.43
CA ARG A 31 -1.15 10.22 -8.25
C ARG A 31 -1.85 9.94 -9.56
N PHE A 32 -3.01 9.29 -9.46
CA PHE A 32 -3.89 9.12 -10.60
C PHE A 32 -4.34 10.48 -11.15
N SER A 33 -4.39 10.60 -12.47
CA SER A 33 -4.96 11.74 -13.18
C SER A 33 -5.76 11.25 -14.39
N SER A 34 -6.92 11.85 -14.59
CA SER A 34 -7.82 11.69 -15.72
C SER A 34 -7.39 12.49 -16.96
N ASP A 35 -6.29 13.23 -16.87
CA ASP A 35 -5.71 13.99 -17.98
C ASP A 35 -5.44 13.07 -19.19
N PRO A 36 -6.03 13.33 -20.37
CA PRO A 36 -5.78 12.57 -21.57
C PRO A 36 -4.30 12.48 -21.98
N ALA A 37 -3.49 13.47 -21.60
CA ALA A 37 -2.05 13.47 -21.88
C ALA A 37 -1.32 12.31 -21.21
N ARG A 38 -1.85 11.78 -20.09
CA ARG A 38 -1.32 10.59 -19.41
C ARG A 38 -1.24 9.39 -20.36
N TRP A 39 -2.26 9.21 -21.21
CA TRP A 39 -2.33 8.07 -22.13
C TRP A 39 -1.28 8.13 -23.24
N ASN A 40 -0.81 9.33 -23.60
CA ASN A 40 0.24 9.49 -24.60
C ASN A 40 1.62 9.06 -24.10
N LEU A 41 1.78 8.86 -22.77
CA LEU A 41 3.04 8.42 -22.18
C LEU A 41 3.21 6.92 -22.27
N TYR A 42 2.11 6.16 -22.39
CA TYR A 42 2.12 4.72 -22.22
C TYR A 42 2.03 3.97 -23.55
N PRO A 43 2.67 2.80 -23.67
CA PRO A 43 2.46 1.90 -24.80
C PRO A 43 0.98 1.55 -24.96
N ASN A 44 0.52 1.44 -26.21
CA ASN A 44 -0.87 1.05 -26.48
C ASN A 44 -1.04 -0.47 -26.31
N LEU A 45 -1.22 -0.90 -25.06
CA LEU A 45 -1.42 -2.30 -24.66
C LEU A 45 -2.74 -2.48 -23.90
N ASN A 46 -3.23 -3.72 -23.84
CA ASN A 46 -4.46 -4.06 -23.14
C ASN A 46 -4.23 -4.27 -21.63
N TYR A 47 -3.99 -3.17 -20.90
CA TYR A 47 -3.75 -3.19 -19.45
C TYR A 47 -4.95 -3.72 -18.65
N ALA A 48 -6.17 -3.35 -19.04
CA ALA A 48 -7.39 -3.84 -18.40
C ALA A 48 -7.54 -5.36 -18.58
N GLY A 49 -7.28 -5.88 -19.78
CA GLY A 49 -7.30 -7.32 -20.04
C GLY A 49 -6.30 -8.09 -19.17
N LEU A 50 -5.10 -7.55 -18.96
CA LEU A 50 -4.12 -8.15 -18.05
C LEU A 50 -4.59 -8.10 -16.59
N PHE A 51 -5.17 -6.98 -16.13
CA PHE A 51 -5.76 -6.88 -14.79
C PHE A 51 -6.85 -7.95 -14.55
N TYR A 52 -7.81 -8.09 -15.47
CA TYR A 52 -8.86 -9.10 -15.33
C TYR A 52 -8.33 -10.52 -15.44
N ALA A 53 -7.29 -10.76 -16.24
CA ALA A 53 -6.62 -12.07 -16.28
C ALA A 53 -5.97 -12.42 -14.93
N ILE A 54 -5.36 -11.44 -14.26
CA ILE A 54 -4.82 -11.61 -12.90
C ILE A 54 -5.96 -11.88 -11.91
N GLY A 55 -7.08 -11.17 -12.01
CA GLY A 55 -8.27 -11.43 -11.20
C GLY A 55 -8.74 -12.89 -11.32
N ASN A 56 -8.88 -13.38 -12.56
CA ASN A 56 -9.26 -14.77 -12.83
C ASN A 56 -8.22 -15.78 -12.29
N LEU A 57 -6.93 -15.45 -12.35
CA LEU A 57 -5.87 -16.28 -11.77
C LEU A 57 -6.02 -16.38 -10.24
N LEU A 58 -6.34 -15.27 -9.58
CA LEU A 58 -6.53 -15.21 -8.13
C LEU A 58 -7.74 -16.04 -7.68
N GLU A 59 -8.82 -16.09 -8.46
CA GLU A 59 -9.97 -16.94 -8.18
C GLU A 59 -9.64 -18.44 -8.15
N VAL A 60 -8.75 -18.89 -9.05
CA VAL A 60 -8.31 -20.29 -9.11
C VAL A 60 -7.04 -20.56 -8.33
N PHE A 61 -6.44 -19.53 -7.71
CA PHE A 61 -5.17 -19.64 -6.98
C PHE A 61 -5.19 -20.72 -5.89
N PRO A 62 -6.27 -20.94 -5.11
CA PRO A 62 -6.32 -22.01 -4.11
C PRO A 62 -6.11 -23.43 -4.67
N LEU A 63 -6.29 -23.62 -6.00
CA LEU A 63 -6.08 -24.91 -6.66
C LEU A 63 -4.61 -25.16 -7.02
N ILE A 64 -3.75 -24.14 -6.93
CA ILE A 64 -2.32 -24.26 -7.22
C ILE A 64 -1.64 -25.01 -6.06
N THR A 65 -0.95 -26.11 -6.35
CA THR A 65 -0.38 -26.98 -5.30
C THR A 65 1.10 -26.71 -5.01
N THR A 66 1.79 -25.96 -5.86
CA THR A 66 3.24 -25.70 -5.73
C THR A 66 3.60 -24.27 -6.15
N GLY A 67 4.62 -23.71 -5.51
CA GLY A 67 5.14 -22.38 -5.87
C GLY A 67 4.21 -21.21 -5.54
N GLN A 68 3.20 -21.40 -4.67
CA GLN A 68 2.19 -20.39 -4.34
C GLN A 68 2.83 -19.05 -3.93
N THR A 69 3.82 -19.03 -3.04
CA THR A 69 4.47 -17.79 -2.59
C THR A 69 5.10 -17.03 -3.75
N ALA A 70 5.91 -17.69 -4.57
CA ALA A 70 6.58 -17.04 -5.70
C ALA A 70 5.58 -16.52 -6.75
N ILE A 71 4.50 -17.26 -6.99
CA ILE A 71 3.41 -16.81 -7.89
C ILE A 71 2.70 -15.61 -7.28
N GLY A 72 2.39 -15.64 -5.98
CA GLY A 72 1.77 -14.54 -5.27
C GLY A 72 2.61 -13.28 -5.30
N GLU A 73 3.91 -13.37 -5.04
CA GLU A 73 4.86 -12.25 -5.16
C GLU A 73 4.86 -11.66 -6.57
N ALA A 74 4.97 -12.50 -7.60
CA ALA A 74 4.94 -12.05 -8.99
C ALA A 74 3.60 -11.37 -9.35
N VAL A 75 2.47 -11.87 -8.83
CA VAL A 75 1.16 -11.24 -9.00
C VAL A 75 1.13 -9.86 -8.34
N LEU A 76 1.61 -9.73 -7.10
CA LEU A 76 1.64 -8.45 -6.38
C LEU A 76 2.55 -7.43 -7.07
N ASP A 77 3.73 -7.84 -7.53
CA ASP A 77 4.65 -6.99 -8.29
C ASP A 77 4.04 -6.54 -9.63
N THR A 78 3.33 -7.44 -10.31
CA THR A 78 2.63 -7.13 -11.55
C THR A 78 1.47 -6.15 -11.32
N LEU A 79 0.69 -6.33 -10.25
CA LEU A 79 -0.39 -5.40 -9.88
C LEU A 79 0.16 -4.01 -9.52
N LYS A 80 1.28 -3.97 -8.77
CA LYS A 80 1.99 -2.72 -8.47
C LYS A 80 2.42 -2.01 -9.76
N ALA A 81 3.06 -2.73 -10.69
CA ALA A 81 3.49 -2.18 -11.97
C ALA A 81 2.31 -1.70 -12.83
N LEU A 82 1.21 -2.46 -12.85
CA LEU A 82 0.02 -2.14 -13.64
C LEU A 82 -0.70 -0.87 -13.18
N MET A 83 -0.69 -0.59 -11.88
CA MET A 83 -1.46 0.49 -11.25
C MET A 83 -1.44 1.82 -12.02
N MET A 84 -0.26 2.27 -12.47
CA MET A 84 -0.12 3.55 -13.16
C MET A 84 -0.70 3.58 -14.59
N PHE A 85 -0.88 2.40 -15.20
CA PHE A 85 -1.41 2.20 -16.55
C PHE A 85 -2.92 1.95 -16.58
N LEU A 86 -3.54 1.70 -15.43
CA LEU A 86 -4.98 1.43 -15.36
C LEU A 86 -5.79 2.69 -15.65
N ASP A 87 -6.94 2.49 -16.31
CA ASP A 87 -7.99 3.49 -16.39
C ASP A 87 -8.69 3.63 -15.04
N ARG A 88 -9.52 4.66 -14.90
CA ARG A 88 -10.20 4.96 -13.64
C ARG A 88 -11.03 3.77 -13.15
N ASP A 89 -11.85 3.20 -14.04
CA ASP A 89 -12.85 2.21 -13.67
C ASP A 89 -12.20 0.86 -13.28
N THR A 90 -11.06 0.51 -13.88
CA THR A 90 -10.29 -0.68 -13.47
C THR A 90 -9.46 -0.40 -12.21
N LEU A 91 -8.86 0.78 -12.10
CA LEU A 91 -8.10 1.19 -10.90
C LEU A 91 -8.98 1.19 -9.65
N GLU A 92 -10.26 1.56 -9.77
CA GLU A 92 -11.21 1.58 -8.67
C GLU A 92 -11.44 0.21 -8.02
N GLN A 93 -11.21 -0.87 -8.76
CA GLN A 93 -11.37 -2.24 -8.28
C GLN A 93 -10.13 -2.78 -7.56
N LEU A 94 -8.94 -2.22 -7.85
CA LEU A 94 -7.65 -2.71 -7.37
C LEU A 94 -7.54 -2.79 -5.84
N PRO A 95 -7.96 -1.78 -5.04
CA PRO A 95 -7.85 -1.86 -3.58
C PRO A 95 -8.66 -3.01 -2.98
N LEU A 96 -9.88 -3.23 -3.46
CA LEU A 96 -10.72 -4.32 -2.97
C LEU A 96 -10.20 -5.68 -3.42
N LEU A 97 -9.71 -5.79 -4.66
CA LEU A 97 -9.05 -7.00 -5.15
C LEU A 97 -7.87 -7.38 -4.25
N LEU A 98 -6.98 -6.44 -3.94
CA LEU A 98 -5.85 -6.72 -3.06
C LEU A 98 -6.30 -7.14 -1.66
N ALA A 99 -7.23 -6.40 -1.06
CA ALA A 99 -7.72 -6.67 0.29
C ALA A 99 -8.45 -8.02 0.39
N SER A 100 -9.20 -8.42 -0.64
CA SER A 100 -9.92 -9.71 -0.65
C SER A 100 -9.00 -10.93 -0.78
N ASN A 101 -7.75 -10.72 -1.17
CA ASN A 101 -6.76 -11.79 -1.30
C ASN A 101 -5.96 -12.04 -0.01
N ILE A 102 -6.16 -11.23 1.04
CA ILE A 102 -5.70 -11.55 2.40
C ILE A 102 -6.50 -12.77 2.87
N GLY A 103 -5.80 -13.86 3.22
CA GLY A 103 -6.40 -15.15 3.54
C GLY A 103 -6.67 -16.07 2.33
N VAL A 104 -6.43 -15.60 1.10
CA VAL A 104 -6.39 -16.44 -0.12
C VAL A 104 -4.96 -16.76 -0.50
N LEU A 105 -4.11 -15.74 -0.54
CA LEU A 105 -2.67 -15.90 -0.73
C LEU A 105 -2.01 -16.44 0.55
N PRO A 106 -0.80 -17.02 0.46
CA PRO A 106 -0.05 -17.46 1.63
C PRO A 106 0.15 -16.32 2.64
N ASN A 107 -0.01 -16.62 3.94
CA ASN A 107 0.04 -15.63 5.03
C ASN A 107 1.35 -14.83 5.08
N GLU A 108 2.45 -15.38 4.53
CA GLU A 108 3.73 -14.67 4.41
C GLU A 108 3.63 -13.40 3.53
N LEU A 109 2.62 -13.33 2.66
CA LEU A 109 2.37 -12.21 1.76
C LEU A 109 1.44 -11.15 2.34
N ASP A 110 0.76 -11.39 3.47
CA ASP A 110 -0.15 -10.42 4.08
C ASP A 110 0.53 -9.06 4.31
N LYS A 111 1.78 -9.09 4.76
CA LYS A 111 2.60 -7.90 4.95
C LYS A 111 2.83 -7.14 3.63
N GLN A 112 3.06 -7.86 2.54
CA GLN A 112 3.27 -7.25 1.21
C GLN A 112 1.96 -6.67 0.66
N ILE A 113 0.83 -7.36 0.85
CA ILE A 113 -0.50 -6.88 0.43
C ILE A 113 -0.84 -5.58 1.18
N VAL A 114 -0.67 -5.56 2.49
CA VAL A 114 -0.98 -4.38 3.32
C VAL A 114 -0.03 -3.22 3.01
N HIS A 115 1.26 -3.50 2.78
CA HIS A 115 2.21 -2.49 2.30
C HIS A 115 1.78 -1.90 0.95
N LEU A 116 1.42 -2.75 -0.01
CA LEU A 116 0.98 -2.33 -1.34
C LEU A 116 -0.28 -1.46 -1.25
N LEU A 117 -1.25 -1.84 -0.41
CA LEU A 117 -2.44 -1.04 -0.15
C LEU A 117 -2.10 0.31 0.50
N ALA A 118 -1.42 0.28 1.64
CA ALA A 118 -1.21 1.42 2.52
C ALA A 118 -0.26 2.47 1.94
N ASP A 119 0.82 2.05 1.29
CA ASP A 119 1.92 2.94 0.90
C ASP A 119 1.99 3.20 -0.62
N THR A 120 1.27 2.42 -1.43
CA THR A 120 1.33 2.52 -2.89
C THR A 120 -0.04 2.80 -3.50
N VAL A 121 -0.99 1.87 -3.40
CA VAL A 121 -2.27 1.91 -4.11
C VAL A 121 -3.18 3.01 -3.57
N LEU A 122 -3.48 3.03 -2.27
CA LEU A 122 -4.38 4.04 -1.71
C LEU A 122 -3.82 5.47 -1.87
N PRO A 123 -2.52 5.75 -1.61
CA PRO A 123 -1.96 7.08 -1.83
C PRO A 123 -1.94 7.54 -3.29
N PHE A 124 -1.78 6.61 -4.24
CA PHE A 124 -1.85 6.91 -5.67
C PHE A 124 -3.29 7.22 -6.10
N ALA A 125 -4.23 6.41 -5.62
CA ALA A 125 -5.54 6.30 -6.23
C ALA A 125 -6.63 7.11 -5.51
N ILE A 126 -6.50 7.41 -4.21
CA ILE A 126 -7.44 8.30 -3.50
C ILE A 126 -7.18 9.75 -3.88
N ASN A 127 -8.09 10.32 -4.66
CA ASN A 127 -8.17 11.75 -4.95
C ASN A 127 -9.60 12.11 -5.41
N GLU A 128 -9.84 13.37 -5.76
CA GLU A 128 -11.17 13.86 -6.17
C GLU A 128 -11.64 13.33 -7.54
N GLU A 129 -10.73 12.77 -8.34
CA GLU A 129 -11.01 12.27 -9.69
C GLU A 129 -11.41 10.78 -9.70
N THR A 130 -11.31 10.09 -8.56
CA THR A 130 -11.69 8.68 -8.39
C THR A 130 -12.76 8.51 -7.32
N PHE A 131 -13.50 7.40 -7.38
CA PHE A 131 -14.46 7.03 -6.34
C PHE A 131 -13.90 6.04 -5.31
N ILE A 132 -12.57 5.86 -5.27
CA ILE A 132 -11.90 4.87 -4.40
C ILE A 132 -12.14 5.14 -2.91
N LYS A 133 -12.36 6.41 -2.53
CA LYS A 133 -12.74 6.74 -1.15
C LYS A 133 -13.96 5.94 -0.67
N LEU A 134 -14.90 5.61 -1.56
CA LEU A 134 -16.10 4.83 -1.22
C LEU A 134 -15.79 3.37 -0.89
N SER A 135 -14.67 2.81 -1.39
CA SER A 135 -14.26 1.44 -1.12
C SER A 135 -13.39 1.31 0.14
N VAL A 136 -12.87 2.41 0.69
CA VAL A 136 -12.00 2.42 1.88
C VAL A 136 -12.61 1.66 3.07
N PRO A 137 -13.89 1.85 3.46
CA PRO A 137 -14.49 1.05 4.53
C PRO A 137 -14.45 -0.46 4.24
N GLY A 138 -14.68 -0.86 2.98
CA GLY A 138 -14.62 -2.27 2.56
C GLY A 138 -13.20 -2.84 2.64
N VAL A 139 -12.20 -2.07 2.19
CA VAL A 139 -10.77 -2.43 2.31
C VAL A 139 -10.39 -2.60 3.78
N LEU A 140 -10.72 -1.62 4.63
CA LEU A 140 -10.46 -1.70 6.07
C LEU A 140 -11.14 -2.92 6.68
N MET A 141 -12.41 -3.16 6.37
CA MET A 141 -13.15 -4.32 6.88
C MET A 141 -12.45 -5.64 6.53
N LEU A 142 -12.01 -5.82 5.29
CA LEU A 142 -11.32 -7.04 4.84
C LEU A 142 -9.97 -7.23 5.54
N VAL A 143 -9.15 -6.18 5.61
CA VAL A 143 -7.84 -6.26 6.28
C VAL A 143 -8.03 -6.56 7.78
N LEU A 144 -8.95 -5.86 8.46
CA LEU A 144 -9.19 -6.04 9.89
C LEU A 144 -9.83 -7.40 10.22
N GLN A 145 -10.54 -8.01 9.28
CA GLN A 145 -11.13 -9.32 9.44
C GLN A 145 -10.12 -10.45 9.20
N GLN A 146 -9.32 -10.35 8.14
CA GLN A 146 -8.52 -11.47 7.64
C GLN A 146 -7.07 -11.44 8.13
N ALA A 147 -6.47 -10.26 8.32
CA ALA A 147 -5.09 -10.18 8.75
C ALA A 147 -4.96 -10.57 10.23
N HIS A 148 -4.21 -11.63 10.51
CA HIS A 148 -4.03 -12.13 11.87
C HIS A 148 -3.05 -11.31 12.72
N ASP A 149 -2.08 -10.63 12.09
CA ASP A 149 -1.13 -9.77 12.78
C ASP A 149 -1.73 -8.38 13.04
N PRO A 150 -1.95 -7.97 14.31
CA PRO A 150 -2.46 -6.65 14.64
C PRO A 150 -1.56 -5.50 14.18
N SER A 151 -0.27 -5.77 13.90
CA SER A 151 0.61 -4.75 13.34
C SER A 151 0.14 -4.30 11.95
N LEU A 152 -0.43 -5.21 11.16
CA LEU A 152 -0.99 -4.89 9.84
C LEU A 152 -2.25 -4.02 9.94
N HIS A 153 -3.04 -4.18 11.01
CA HIS A 153 -4.19 -3.33 11.29
C HIS A 153 -3.77 -1.88 11.57
N THR A 154 -2.66 -1.69 12.30
CA THR A 154 -2.13 -0.34 12.53
C THR A 154 -1.51 0.25 11.27
N TRP A 155 -0.84 -0.57 10.46
CA TRP A 155 -0.23 -0.13 9.20
C TRP A 155 -1.27 0.40 8.23
N ILE A 156 -2.30 -0.39 7.90
CA ILE A 156 -3.34 0.06 6.97
C ILE A 156 -4.03 1.32 7.49
N MET A 157 -4.24 1.42 8.81
CA MET A 157 -4.88 2.57 9.41
C MET A 157 -4.03 3.84 9.26
N GLU A 158 -2.76 3.80 9.65
CA GLU A 158 -1.84 4.94 9.56
C GLU A 158 -1.55 5.32 8.09
N GLY A 159 -1.44 4.33 7.21
CA GLY A 159 -1.30 4.55 5.77
C GLY A 159 -2.51 5.26 5.18
N THR A 160 -3.72 4.84 5.56
CA THR A 160 -4.95 5.48 5.07
C THR A 160 -5.16 6.87 5.66
N MET A 161 -4.78 7.13 6.92
CA MET A 161 -4.76 8.48 7.49
C MET A 161 -3.91 9.46 6.68
N ASN A 162 -2.83 9.00 6.05
CA ASN A 162 -1.91 9.84 5.27
C ASN A 162 -2.47 10.27 3.91
N CYS A 163 -3.45 9.54 3.36
CA CYS A 163 -4.04 9.84 2.06
C CYS A 163 -5.53 10.17 2.10
N SER A 164 -6.19 9.99 3.25
CA SER A 164 -7.63 10.10 3.35
C SER A 164 -8.06 10.94 4.55
N PRO A 165 -8.64 12.14 4.34
CA PRO A 165 -9.17 12.93 5.44
C PRO A 165 -10.38 12.21 6.07
N ASN A 166 -10.63 12.52 7.35
CA ASN A 166 -11.78 12.03 8.13
C ASN A 166 -11.97 10.49 8.11
N ILE A 167 -10.87 9.74 8.07
CA ILE A 167 -10.86 8.26 8.08
C ILE A 167 -11.58 7.65 9.31
N TYR A 168 -11.80 8.42 10.37
CA TYR A 168 -12.64 7.99 11.50
C TYR A 168 -14.09 7.68 11.06
N GLU A 169 -14.60 8.35 10.03
CA GLU A 169 -15.95 8.10 9.47
C GLU A 169 -16.01 6.73 8.81
N ASP A 170 -14.96 6.35 8.08
CA ASP A 170 -14.86 5.02 7.47
C ASP A 170 -14.74 3.93 8.55
N LEU A 171 -13.97 4.17 9.61
CA LEU A 171 -13.93 3.26 10.77
C LEU A 171 -15.31 3.10 11.42
N VAL A 172 -16.08 4.19 11.57
CA VAL A 172 -17.45 4.13 12.08
C VAL A 172 -18.35 3.30 11.15
N GLN A 173 -18.17 3.40 9.83
CA GLN A 173 -18.88 2.53 8.88
C GLN A 173 -18.51 1.06 9.05
N VAL A 174 -17.22 0.74 9.26
CA VAL A 174 -16.77 -0.63 9.57
C VAL A 174 -17.39 -1.12 10.87
N ILE A 175 -17.45 -0.30 11.91
CA ILE A 175 -18.10 -0.65 13.18
C ILE A 175 -19.60 -0.92 12.97
N ALA A 176 -20.27 -0.12 12.14
CA ALA A 176 -21.70 -0.24 11.90
C ALA A 176 -22.07 -1.46 11.02
N ARG A 177 -21.25 -1.81 10.03
CA ARG A 177 -21.60 -2.76 8.96
C ARG A 177 -20.68 -3.99 8.89
N GLY A 178 -19.57 -4.00 9.62
CA GLY A 178 -18.56 -5.04 9.55
C GLY A 178 -18.97 -6.35 10.23
N THR A 179 -18.15 -7.37 9.99
CA THR A 179 -18.15 -8.66 10.68
C THR A 179 -17.79 -8.52 12.17
N SER A 180 -18.01 -9.57 12.97
CA SER A 180 -17.72 -9.51 14.41
C SER A 180 -16.26 -9.16 14.68
N GLU A 181 -15.35 -9.77 13.93
CA GLU A 181 -13.90 -9.62 14.02
C GLU A 181 -13.47 -8.19 13.64
N SER A 182 -13.90 -7.72 12.46
CA SER A 182 -13.55 -6.38 11.97
C SER A 182 -14.11 -5.27 12.86
N ARG A 183 -15.33 -5.41 13.40
CA ARG A 183 -15.92 -4.43 14.32
C ARG A 183 -15.10 -4.26 15.59
N VAL A 184 -14.64 -5.37 16.19
CA VAL A 184 -13.84 -5.32 17.41
C VAL A 184 -12.50 -4.63 17.13
N ALA A 185 -11.81 -4.99 16.04
CA ALA A 185 -10.56 -4.33 15.65
C ALA A 185 -10.77 -2.83 15.35
N ALA A 186 -11.79 -2.49 14.56
CA ALA A 186 -12.11 -1.10 14.19
C ALA A 186 -12.44 -0.23 15.42
N ALA A 187 -13.25 -0.73 16.36
CA ALA A 187 -13.56 -0.02 17.60
C ALA A 187 -12.31 0.25 18.44
N ASN A 188 -11.41 -0.73 18.54
CA ASN A 188 -10.16 -0.58 19.28
C ASN A 188 -9.22 0.45 18.62
N LEU A 189 -9.08 0.43 17.29
CA LEU A 189 -8.28 1.41 16.56
C LEU A 189 -8.87 2.81 16.66
N LEU A 190 -10.20 2.95 16.55
CA LEU A 190 -10.89 4.23 16.71
C LEU A 190 -10.58 4.85 18.07
N LEU A 191 -10.71 4.07 19.15
CA LEU A 191 -10.41 4.53 20.51
C LEU A 191 -8.92 4.79 20.74
N HIS A 192 -8.04 4.11 20.00
CA HIS A 192 -6.60 4.34 20.07
C HIS A 192 -6.20 5.68 19.46
N TYR A 193 -6.64 5.96 18.23
CA TYR A 193 -6.23 7.15 17.49
C TYR A 193 -7.08 8.40 17.78
N TRP A 194 -8.36 8.23 18.14
CA TRP A 194 -9.26 9.31 18.57
C TRP A 194 -9.77 9.05 20.01
N PRO A 195 -8.91 9.17 21.04
CA PRO A 195 -9.33 8.94 22.41
C PRO A 195 -10.31 10.03 22.87
N PHE A 196 -11.46 9.64 23.41
CA PHE A 196 -12.40 10.59 24.01
C PHE A 196 -11.95 10.98 25.44
N PRO A 197 -11.75 12.27 25.72
CA PRO A 197 -11.55 12.74 27.09
C PRO A 197 -12.90 12.80 27.79
N ASN A 198 -13.33 11.69 28.40
CA ASN A 198 -14.49 11.70 29.30
C ASN A 198 -14.01 11.71 30.77
N PRO A 199 -14.13 12.85 31.49
CA PRO A 199 -13.71 12.97 32.89
C PRO A 199 -14.59 12.18 33.87
N HIS A 200 -15.75 11.66 33.43
CA HIS A 200 -16.69 10.89 34.25
C HIS A 200 -16.56 9.37 34.09
N ILE A 201 -15.65 8.87 33.23
CA ILE A 201 -15.37 7.43 33.13
C ILE A 201 -14.34 7.05 34.20
N ILE A 202 -14.83 6.87 35.43
CA ILE A 202 -14.05 6.50 36.63
C ILE A 202 -13.50 5.06 36.52
N HIS A 203 -14.09 4.24 35.65
CA HIS A 203 -13.64 2.89 35.33
C HIS A 203 -13.29 2.77 33.85
N ARG A 204 -12.14 3.31 33.44
CA ARG A 204 -11.50 2.80 32.22
C ARG A 204 -11.08 1.36 32.54
N LYS A 205 -11.94 0.37 32.25
CA LYS A 205 -11.43 -0.98 32.01
C LYS A 205 -10.35 -0.79 30.96
N ILE A 206 -9.12 -1.16 31.33
CA ILE A 206 -7.95 -1.02 30.46
C ILE A 206 -8.35 -1.59 29.11
N ILE A 207 -8.31 -0.75 28.07
CA ILE A 207 -8.52 -1.21 26.70
C ILE A 207 -7.48 -2.31 26.49
N GLN A 208 -7.93 -3.57 26.45
CA GLN A 208 -7.04 -4.73 26.35
C GLN A 208 -6.41 -4.86 24.96
N TYR A 209 -6.81 -4.02 24.00
CA TYR A 209 -6.20 -3.97 22.69
C TYR A 209 -4.81 -3.35 22.79
N LYS A 210 -3.82 -4.24 22.83
CA LYS A 210 -2.43 -3.85 22.71
C LYS A 210 -2.18 -3.46 21.27
N VAL A 211 -2.01 -2.17 21.02
CA VAL A 211 -1.60 -1.66 19.72
C VAL A 211 -0.19 -2.15 19.45
N HIS A 212 0.00 -2.80 18.30
CA HIS A 212 1.29 -3.28 17.86
C HIS A 212 1.76 -2.37 16.74
N ALA A 213 2.82 -1.60 16.97
CA ALA A 213 3.39 -0.77 15.91
C ALA A 213 3.88 -1.65 14.76
N TRP A 214 3.54 -1.27 13.54
CA TRP A 214 4.04 -1.93 12.33
C TRP A 214 5.55 -1.69 12.14
N GLN A 215 6.19 -2.57 11.38
CA GLN A 215 7.62 -2.47 11.08
C GLN A 215 7.87 -1.63 9.84
N ARG A 216 8.84 -0.72 9.93
CA ARG A 216 9.26 0.09 8.77
C ARG A 216 9.67 -0.79 7.59
N ILE A 217 9.32 -0.33 6.39
CA ILE A 217 9.69 -0.96 5.12
C ILE A 217 11.22 -0.99 5.02
N PRO A 218 11.86 -2.13 4.71
CA PRO A 218 13.31 -2.18 4.48
C PRO A 218 13.69 -1.42 3.21
N CYS A 219 14.93 -0.96 3.13
CA CYS A 219 15.44 -0.25 1.95
C CYS A 219 15.42 -1.14 0.70
N GLN A 220 14.78 -0.67 -0.37
CA GLN A 220 14.62 -1.45 -1.60
C GLN A 220 15.81 -1.34 -2.56
N SER A 221 16.67 -0.33 -2.41
CA SER A 221 17.91 -0.18 -3.20
C SER A 221 18.70 -1.50 -3.30
N THR A 222 19.02 -1.93 -4.51
CA THR A 222 19.78 -3.17 -4.79
C THR A 222 21.20 -3.11 -4.23
N THR A 223 21.80 -1.92 -4.25
CA THR A 223 23.16 -1.63 -3.74
C THR A 223 23.25 -1.40 -2.23
N CYS A 224 22.14 -1.44 -1.50
CA CYS A 224 22.13 -1.19 -0.05
C CYS A 224 22.49 -2.45 0.74
N ALA A 225 23.69 -2.48 1.33
CA ALA A 225 24.17 -3.60 2.15
C ALA A 225 23.35 -3.81 3.44
N ASP A 226 22.99 -2.72 4.13
CA ASP A 226 22.39 -2.78 5.47
C ASP A 226 20.88 -3.06 5.45
N LYS A 227 20.22 -2.89 4.29
CA LYS A 227 18.75 -2.96 4.12
C LYS A 227 17.97 -2.24 5.24
N GLY A 228 18.52 -1.12 5.71
CA GLY A 228 17.99 -0.37 6.84
C GLY A 228 16.59 0.21 6.60
N PRO A 229 15.94 0.77 7.65
CA PRO A 229 14.56 1.25 7.55
C PRO A 229 14.42 2.42 6.57
N SER A 230 13.41 2.32 5.71
CA SER A 230 13.07 3.35 4.73
C SER A 230 12.44 4.57 5.40
N VAL A 231 12.85 5.75 4.96
CA VAL A 231 12.37 7.05 5.47
C VAL A 231 11.92 8.00 4.37
N LYS A 232 12.27 7.71 3.11
CA LYS A 232 11.86 8.47 1.94
C LYS A 232 11.38 7.53 0.83
N SER A 233 10.43 8.01 0.03
CA SER A 233 10.06 7.38 -1.23
C SER A 233 10.33 8.29 -2.43
N CYS A 234 10.55 7.66 -3.58
CA CYS A 234 10.64 8.32 -4.87
C CYS A 234 9.62 7.71 -5.83
N TYR A 235 9.02 8.55 -6.67
CA TYR A 235 8.03 8.13 -7.67
C TYR A 235 8.55 8.28 -9.10
N ASP A 236 9.78 8.75 -9.28
CA ASP A 236 10.42 8.84 -10.60
C ASP A 236 10.64 7.41 -11.16
N PRO A 237 9.99 7.04 -12.26
CA PRO A 237 10.09 5.70 -12.85
C PRO A 237 11.50 5.26 -13.18
N VAL A 238 12.32 6.17 -13.70
CA VAL A 238 13.69 5.87 -14.13
C VAL A 238 14.52 5.53 -12.91
N ILE A 239 14.36 6.28 -11.82
CA ILE A 239 15.05 6.02 -10.56
C ILE A 239 14.58 4.72 -9.91
N CYS A 240 13.27 4.44 -9.93
CA CYS A 240 12.74 3.21 -9.36
C CYS A 240 13.31 1.97 -10.10
N ALA A 241 13.39 2.03 -11.43
CA ALA A 241 13.97 0.99 -12.26
C ALA A 241 15.50 0.86 -12.06
N ASP A 242 16.23 1.98 -12.00
CA ASP A 242 17.69 1.97 -11.86
C ASP A 242 18.16 1.52 -10.47
N VAL A 243 17.49 2.00 -9.40
CA VAL A 243 17.94 1.80 -8.02
C VAL A 243 17.45 0.48 -7.43
N ALA A 244 16.25 0.02 -7.81
CA ALA A 244 15.56 -1.07 -7.16
C ALA A 244 14.91 -2.08 -8.12
N ASP A 245 15.00 -1.88 -9.44
CA ASP A 245 14.32 -2.71 -10.46
C ASP A 245 12.83 -2.91 -10.15
N THR A 246 12.16 -1.84 -9.73
CA THR A 246 10.76 -1.86 -9.29
C THR A 246 9.96 -0.74 -9.93
N SER A 247 8.66 -0.92 -10.03
CA SER A 247 7.73 0.14 -10.39
C SER A 247 7.60 1.17 -9.27
N PRO A 248 7.25 2.43 -9.58
CA PRO A 248 6.98 3.44 -8.56
C PRO A 248 5.91 3.02 -7.54
N PRO A 249 6.03 3.44 -6.27
CA PRO A 249 7.18 4.10 -5.66
C PRO A 249 8.29 3.11 -5.24
N VAL A 250 9.52 3.63 -5.13
CA VAL A 250 10.63 2.97 -4.43
C VAL A 250 10.80 3.55 -3.03
N PHE A 251 11.06 2.68 -2.05
CA PHE A 251 11.26 3.04 -0.64
C PHE A 251 12.74 2.90 -0.24
N LEU A 252 13.33 4.00 0.25
CA LEU A 252 14.76 4.12 0.50
C LEU A 252 15.08 4.52 1.95
N CYS A 253 16.14 3.93 2.51
CA CYS A 253 16.72 4.41 3.76
C CYS A 253 17.37 5.78 3.57
N ARG A 254 17.69 6.44 4.68
CA ARG A 254 18.24 7.80 4.68
C ARG A 254 19.46 7.94 3.78
N ARG A 255 20.44 7.03 3.91
CA ARG A 255 21.68 7.04 3.14
C ARG A 255 21.43 6.90 1.64
N CYS A 256 20.65 5.88 1.23
CA CYS A 256 20.36 5.66 -0.19
C CYS A 256 19.56 6.83 -0.79
N ALA A 257 18.61 7.39 -0.05
CA ALA A 257 17.86 8.54 -0.52
C ALA A 257 18.73 9.80 -0.66
N GLU A 258 19.65 10.05 0.29
CA GLU A 258 20.60 11.17 0.20
C GLU A 258 21.54 11.03 -1.02
N ASN A 259 21.99 9.82 -1.33
CA ASN A 259 22.78 9.55 -2.54
C ASN A 259 22.00 9.85 -3.82
N VAL A 260 20.76 9.36 -3.94
CA VAL A 260 19.92 9.62 -5.10
C VAL A 260 19.63 11.12 -5.25
N ILE A 261 19.38 11.83 -4.15
CA ILE A 261 19.19 13.29 -4.18
C ILE A 261 20.45 13.99 -4.70
N ALA A 262 21.64 13.59 -4.24
CA ALA A 262 22.90 14.20 -4.65
C ALA A 262 23.21 13.95 -6.14
N GLU A 263 22.96 12.74 -6.64
CA GLU A 263 23.29 12.34 -8.01
C GLU A 263 22.25 12.77 -9.04
N ARG A 264 20.97 12.67 -8.70
CA ARG A 264 19.84 12.81 -9.65
C ARG A 264 18.98 14.05 -9.40
N LYS A 265 19.15 14.75 -8.27
CA LYS A 265 18.34 15.92 -7.85
C LYS A 265 16.83 15.63 -7.85
N ALA A 266 16.45 14.38 -7.61
CA ALA A 266 15.06 13.94 -7.68
C ALA A 266 14.26 14.34 -6.44
N PRO A 267 12.97 14.71 -6.61
CA PRO A 267 12.08 14.93 -5.49
C PRO A 267 11.87 13.63 -4.71
N MET A 268 11.83 13.75 -3.38
CA MET A 268 11.66 12.64 -2.46
C MET A 268 10.58 12.98 -1.46
N ARG A 269 9.65 12.05 -1.22
CA ARG A 269 8.58 12.21 -0.24
C ARG A 269 9.01 11.58 1.08
N ILE A 270 8.75 12.26 2.19
CA ILE A 270 8.99 11.70 3.53
C ILE A 270 7.91 10.66 3.82
N LEU A 271 8.33 9.50 4.32
CA LEU A 271 7.42 8.43 4.70
C LEU A 271 6.88 8.64 6.11
N THR A 272 5.59 8.40 6.28
CA THR A 272 4.97 8.25 7.61
C THR A 272 5.69 7.13 8.35
N GLN A 273 6.05 7.38 9.59
CA GLN A 273 6.73 6.41 10.45
C GLN A 273 5.72 5.81 11.41
N PRO A 274 5.88 4.53 11.82
CA PRO A 274 4.96 3.88 12.74
C PRO A 274 4.80 4.71 14.00
N MET A 275 3.55 4.98 14.40
CA MET A 275 3.29 5.69 15.64
C MET A 275 3.72 4.80 16.81
N GLN A 276 4.55 5.33 17.70
CA GLN A 276 4.89 4.61 18.92
C GLN A 276 3.63 4.51 19.78
N ALA A 277 3.41 3.34 20.40
CA ALA A 277 2.36 3.17 21.38
C ALA A 277 2.59 4.17 22.53
N SER A 278 1.82 5.26 22.54
CA SER A 278 1.93 6.27 23.57
C SER A 278 1.46 5.68 24.90
N SER A 279 2.34 5.63 25.89
CA SER A 279 1.90 5.56 27.28
C SER A 279 1.12 6.85 27.54
N ALA A 280 -0.15 6.73 27.92
CA ALA A 280 -1.02 7.87 28.22
C ALA A 280 -0.56 8.61 29.49
N THR A 281 0.62 9.23 29.44
CA THR A 281 1.14 10.16 30.44
C THR A 281 1.35 11.47 29.71
N CYS A 282 0.33 12.34 29.75
CA CYS A 282 0.50 13.73 29.35
C CYS A 282 1.61 14.33 30.21
N GLN A 283 2.76 14.65 29.60
CA GLN A 283 3.70 15.57 30.23
C GLN A 283 3.07 16.96 30.15
N ASN A 284 2.31 17.34 31.18
CA ASN A 284 1.99 18.73 31.41
C ASN A 284 3.32 19.45 31.66
N LYS A 285 3.90 20.07 30.63
CA LYS A 285 4.87 21.14 30.85
C LYS A 285 4.08 22.33 31.37
N VAL A 286 4.12 22.49 32.70
CA VAL A 286 3.73 23.73 33.35
C VAL A 286 4.72 24.79 32.90
N SER A 287 4.26 25.67 32.01
CA SER A 287 4.86 26.97 31.73
C SER A 287 4.50 27.95 32.84
#